data_AF-A0A453K5N6-F1
#
_entry.id   AF-A0A453K5N6-F1
#
_cell.length_a   1.000
_cell.length_b   1.000
_cell.length_c   1.000
_cell.angle_alpha   90.00
_cell.angle_beta   90.00
_cell.angle_gamma   90.00
#
_symmetry.space_group_name_H-M   'P 1'
#
loop_
_entity.id
_entity.type
_entity.pdbx_description
1 polymer ?
#
loop_
_entity_poly.entity_id
_entity_poly.type
_entity_poly.pdbx_seq_one_letter_code
_entity_poly.pdbx_strand_id
1 'polypeptide(L)' 'MAIDEVELEPLEFAEKMHTQQELQQQQLEMLVQILKHCSESQSVILETLQRQLESADLDTSLSIFTPEQIQGIVEKYSS' A
#
# COMPACT_ATOMS: atom_id res chain seq x y z
N MET A 1 8.87 -5.94 -32.25
CA MET A 1 7.58 -5.72 -31.56
C MET A 1 7.54 -4.25 -31.23
N ALA A 2 6.78 -3.46 -31.98
CA ALA A 2 6.47 -2.09 -31.57
C ALA A 2 5.51 -2.24 -30.38
N ILE A 3 5.87 -1.66 -29.25
CA ILE A 3 4.93 -1.52 -28.13
C ILE A 3 3.98 -0.43 -28.61
N ASP A 4 2.79 -0.82 -29.08
CA ASP A 4 1.71 0.14 -29.31
C ASP A 4 1.28 0.63 -27.92
N GLU A 5 1.83 1.77 -27.49
CA GLU A 5 1.31 2.50 -26.34
C GLU A 5 -0.07 3.02 -26.74
N VAL A 6 -1.13 2.39 -26.22
CA VAL A 6 -2.47 2.96 -26.29
C VAL A 6 -2.46 4.23 -25.44
N GLU A 7 -2.49 5.38 -26.11
CA GLU A 7 -2.74 6.66 -25.44
C GLU A 7 -4.14 6.57 -24.81
N LEU A 8 -4.21 6.79 -23.50
CA LEU A 8 -5.49 6.89 -22.79
C LEU A 8 -6.20 8.16 -23.25
N GLU A 9 -7.51 8.07 -23.45
CA GLU A 9 -8.32 9.27 -23.67
C GLU A 9 -8.21 10.20 -22.45
N PRO A 10 -8.32 11.53 -22.62
CA PRO A 10 -8.11 12.48 -21.52
C PRO A 10 -8.94 12.20 -20.26
N LEU A 11 -10.16 11.66 -20.44
CA LEU A 11 -11.03 11.26 -19.33
C LEU A 11 -10.49 10.02 -18.60
N GLU A 12 -10.12 8.98 -19.35
CA GLU A 12 -9.55 7.73 -18.79
C GLU A 12 -8.23 8.01 -18.06
N PHE A 13 -7.41 8.91 -18.60
CA PHE A 13 -6.20 9.38 -17.95
C PHE A 13 -6.51 10.09 -16.63
N ALA A 14 -7.49 11.01 -16.63
CA ALA A 14 -7.89 11.74 -15.43
C ALA A 14 -8.44 10.80 -14.33
N GLU A 15 -9.26 9.81 -14.71
CA GLU A 15 -9.80 8.81 -13.77
C GLU A 15 -8.69 7.92 -13.19
N LYS A 16 -7.74 7.48 -14.03
CA LYS A 16 -6.58 6.71 -13.57
C LYS A 16 -5.70 7.51 -12.62
N MET A 17 -5.45 8.78 -12.94
CA MET A 17 -4.69 9.69 -12.08
C MET A 17 -5.38 9.90 -10.74
N HIS A 18 -6.70 10.08 -10.73
CA HIS A 18 -7.48 10.23 -9.50
C HIS A 18 -7.37 8.98 -8.63
N THR A 19 -7.59 7.80 -9.21
CA THR A 19 -7.48 6.51 -8.51
C THR A 19 -6.08 6.33 -7.91
N GLN A 20 -5.04 6.72 -8.66
CA GLN A 20 -3.66 6.63 -8.17
C GLN A 20 -3.38 7.63 -7.03
N GLN A 21 -3.96 8.83 -7.08
CA GLN A 21 -3.85 9.82 -5.99
C GLN A 21 -4.54 9.32 -4.72
N GLU A 22 -5.75 8.75 -4.83
CA GLU A 22 -6.46 8.17 -3.69
C GLU A 22 -5.65 7.05 -3.04
N LEU A 23 -5.06 6.17 -3.85
CA LEU A 23 -4.20 5.09 -3.37
C LEU A 23 -2.98 5.63 -2.61
N GLN A 24 -2.31 6.65 -3.15
CA GLN A 24 -1.17 7.30 -2.49
C GLN A 24 -1.57 7.95 -1.17
N GLN A 25 -2.76 8.55 -1.11
CA GLN A 25 -3.29 9.12 0.12
C GLN A 25 -3.53 8.04 1.19
N GLN A 26 -4.11 6.90 0.80
CA GLN A 26 -4.31 5.76 1.70
C GLN A 26 -2.99 5.18 2.21
N GLN A 27 -1.97 5.06 1.34
CA GLN A 27 -0.63 4.63 1.75
C GLN A 27 0.00 5.60 2.77
N LEU A 28 -0.17 6.91 2.56
CA LEU A 28 0.33 7.92 3.50
C LEU A 28 -0.36 7.82 4.86
N GLU A 29 -1.69 7.68 4.87
CA GLU A 29 -2.47 7.50 6.09
C GLU A 29 -2.04 6.24 6.86
N MET A 30 -1.82 5.13 6.15
CA MET A 30 -1.28 3.90 6.73
C MET A 30 0.08 4.15 7.39
N LEU A 31 1.02 4.81 6.71
CA LEU A 31 2.34 5.13 7.28
C LEU A 31 2.22 6.00 8.54
N VAL A 32 1.30 6.96 8.56
CA VAL A 32 1.01 7.78 9.75
C VAL A 32 0.46 6.92 10.90
N GLN A 33 -0.36 5.90 10.63
CA GLN A 33 -0.81 4.96 11.66
C GLN A 33 0.34 4.13 12.21
N ILE A 34 1.22 3.62 11.34
CA ILE A 34 2.41 2.84 11.73
C ILE A 34 3.29 3.63 12.71
N LEU A 35 3.50 4.93 12.45
CA LEU A 35 4.29 5.81 13.31
C LEU A 35 3.76 5.95 14.75
N LYS A 36 2.50 5.56 15.03
CA LYS A 36 1.93 5.58 16.39
C LYS A 36 2.39 4.41 17.27
N HIS A 37 2.99 3.38 16.69
CA HIS A 37 3.48 2.21 17.41
C HIS A 37 4.95 2.38 17.83
N CYS A 38 5.48 1.49 18.69
CA CYS A 38 6.89 1.52 19.08
C CYS A 38 7.80 1.02 17.94
N SER A 39 9.11 1.29 18.03
CA SER A 39 10.09 0.97 16.97
C SER A 39 10.09 -0.51 16.54
N GLU A 40 9.92 -1.43 17.49
CA GLU A 40 9.87 -2.87 17.22
C GLU A 40 8.62 -3.24 16.43
N SER A 41 7.45 -2.80 16.89
CA SER A 41 6.19 -2.96 16.17
C SER A 41 6.24 -2.33 14.77
N GLN A 42 6.80 -1.12 14.64
CA GLN A 42 6.96 -0.46 13.34
C GLN A 42 7.77 -1.32 12.36
N SER A 43 8.88 -1.88 12.82
CA SER A 43 9.74 -2.74 11.99
C SER A 43 8.98 -3.98 11.51
N VAL A 44 8.26 -4.65 12.41
CA VAL A 44 7.46 -5.83 12.09
C VAL A 44 6.35 -5.52 11.08
N ILE A 45 5.65 -4.38 11.24
CA ILE A 45 4.61 -3.97 10.30
C ILE A 45 5.20 -3.70 8.91
N LEU A 46 6.31 -2.98 8.82
CA LEU A 46 6.97 -2.65 7.56
C LEU A 46 7.57 -3.88 6.86
N GLU A 47 8.16 -4.81 7.60
CA GLU A 47 8.64 -6.10 7.06
C GLU A 47 7.49 -6.97 6.53
N THR A 48 6.33 -6.91 7.19
CA THR A 48 5.14 -7.63 6.73
C THR A 48 4.59 -6.99 5.45
N LEU A 49 4.58 -5.65 5.39
CA LEU A 49 4.19 -4.91 4.18
C LEU A 49 5.12 -5.24 3.00
N GLN A 50 6.44 -5.25 3.24
CA GLN A 50 7.42 -5.59 2.22
C GLN A 50 7.18 -7.00 1.66
N ARG A 51 7.01 -8.01 2.53
CA ARG A 51 6.73 -9.38 2.09
C ARG A 51 5.45 -9.48 1.28
N GLN A 52 4.41 -8.74 1.65
CA GLN A 52 3.17 -8.69 0.88
C GLN A 52 3.38 -8.10 -0.51
N LEU A 53 4.12 -6.99 -0.61
CA LEU A 53 4.47 -6.37 -1.89
C LEU A 53 5.33 -7.27 -2.77
N GLU A 54 6.27 -8.03 -2.18
CA GLU A 54 7.09 -9.00 -2.91
C GLU A 54 6.28 -10.18 -3.44
N SER A 55 5.20 -10.55 -2.75
CA SER A 55 4.29 -11.62 -3.17
C SER A 55 3.16 -11.17 -4.09
N ALA A 56 2.92 -9.86 -4.17
CA ALA A 56 1.89 -9.27 -5.01
C ALA A 56 2.45 -9.08 -6.43
N ASP A 57 1.91 -9.82 -7.40
CA ASP A 57 2.18 -9.65 -8.84
C ASP A 57 1.65 -8.30 -9.34
N LEU A 58 2.22 -7.19 -8.85
CA LEU A 58 1.87 -5.80 -9.17
C LEU A 58 0.47 -5.35 -8.70
N ASP A 59 -0.25 -6.17 -7.94
CA ASP A 59 -1.53 -5.77 -7.35
C ASP A 59 -1.30 -4.67 -6.30
N THR A 60 -1.51 -3.43 -6.75
CA THR A 60 -1.26 -2.24 -5.95
C THR A 60 -2.29 -2.09 -4.84
N SER A 61 -3.42 -2.81 -4.89
CA SER A 61 -4.39 -2.82 -3.79
C SER A 61 -3.85 -3.54 -2.54
N LEU A 62 -2.89 -4.45 -2.72
CA LEU A 62 -2.21 -5.16 -1.62
C LEU A 62 -1.14 -4.31 -0.92
N SER A 63 -0.92 -3.07 -1.36
CA SER A 63 0.05 -2.14 -0.78
C SER A 63 -0.46 -1.38 0.45
N ILE A 64 -1.68 -1.65 0.90
CA ILE A 64 -2.35 -0.93 1.98
C ILE A 64 -2.79 -1.90 3.06
N PHE A 65 -2.47 -1.56 4.31
CA PHE A 65 -3.05 -2.16 5.49
C PHE A 65 -4.12 -1.25 6.10
N THR A 66 -5.23 -1.86 6.51
CA THR A 66 -6.21 -1.19 7.36
C THR A 66 -5.66 -1.06 8.79
N PRO A 67 -6.18 -0.13 9.61
CA PRO A 67 -5.79 -0.01 11.01
C PRO A 67 -5.94 -1.33 11.80
N GLU A 68 -6.96 -2.12 11.50
CA GLU A 68 -7.22 -3.42 12.12
C GLU A 68 -6.14 -4.45 11.76
N GLN A 69 -5.67 -4.43 10.51
CA GLN A 69 -4.57 -5.29 10.07
C GLN A 69 -3.26 -4.90 10.75
N ILE A 70 -2.97 -3.61 10.86
CA ILE A 70 -1.79 -3.11 11.59
C ILE A 70 -1.84 -3.59 13.04
N GLN A 71 -2.97 -3.41 13.72
CA GLN A 71 -3.14 -3.85 15.11
C GLN A 71 -3.00 -5.38 15.25
N GLY A 72 -3.59 -6.15 14.34
CA GLY A 72 -3.46 -7.61 14.34
C GLY A 72 -2.02 -8.08 14.12
N ILE A 73 -1.22 -7.39 13.30
CA ILE A 73 0.21 -7.65 13.16
C ILE A 73 0.91 -7.37 14.49
N VAL A 74 0.68 -6.20 15.09
CA VAL A 74 1.33 -5.85 16.37
C VAL A 74 1.02 -6.89 17.44
N GLU A 75 -0.24 -7.29 17.62
CA GLU A 75 -0.65 -8.28 18.61
C GLU A 75 -0.01 -9.66 18.39
N LYS A 76 0.06 -10.10 17.12
CA LYS A 76 0.62 -11.41 16.76
C LYS A 76 2.11 -11.54 17.09
N TYR A 77 2.85 -10.43 17.02
CA TYR A 77 4.30 -10.41 17.24
C TYR A 77 4.71 -9.80 18.60
N SER A 78 3.74 -9.43 19.45
CA SER A 78 3.97 -8.95 20.82
C SER A 78 3.81 -10.05 21.89
N SER A 79 3.58 -11.31 21.49
CA SER A 79 3.45 -12.48 22.39
C SER A 79 4.64 -13.43 22.28
#